data_AF-A0A2K1X6B1-F1
#
_entry.id   AF-A0A2K1X6B1-F1
#
_cell.length_a   1.000
_cell.length_b   1.000
_cell.length_c   1.000
_cell.angle_alpha   90.00
_cell.angle_beta   90.00
_cell.angle_gamma   90.00
#
_symmetry.space_group_name_H-M   'P 1'
#
loop_
_entity.id
_entity.type
_entity.pdbx_description
1 polymer ?
#
loop_
_entity_poly.entity_id
_entity_poly.type
_entity_poly.pdbx_seq_one_letter_code
_entity_poly.pdbx_strand_id
1 'polypeptide(L)'
;ISLCHNEETIYLLHQLVIYETSASELDIIRDISRTFPSHVFFQQRHGPGQRSLYNVLKAYSVYDRDVGYVQGMGFLAGLLLLYMSEEDAFGCWLHC
;
A
#
# COMPACT_ATOMS: atom_id res chain seq x y z
N ILE A 1 17.52 6.30 12.24
CA ILE A 1 17.48 6.02 10.79
C ILE A 1 18.21 4.70 10.55
N SER A 2 17.61 3.62 11.04
CA SER A 2 17.92 2.26 10.61
C SER A 2 16.59 1.76 10.07
N LEU A 3 16.28 2.16 8.83
CA LEU A 3 15.16 1.58 8.09
C LEU A 3 15.61 0.15 7.80
N CYS A 4 15.27 -0.73 8.72
CA CYS A 4 15.51 -2.15 8.61
C CYS A 4 14.84 -2.58 7.30
N HIS A 5 15.63 -3.02 6.33
CA HIS A 5 15.17 -4.03 5.38
C HIS A 5 14.80 -5.27 6.20
N ASN A 6 13.65 -5.23 6.87
CA ASN A 6 13.23 -6.30 7.75
C ASN A 6 12.67 -7.39 6.85
N GLU A 7 13.40 -8.48 6.67
CA GLU A 7 12.93 -9.66 5.93
C GLU A 7 11.52 -10.09 6.37
N GLU A 8 11.19 -9.88 7.64
CA GLU A 8 9.86 -10.07 8.19
C GLU A 8 8.78 -9.19 7.53
N THR A 9 9.04 -7.90 7.32
CA THR A 9 8.11 -6.98 6.67
C THR A 9 7.88 -7.37 5.22
N ILE A 10 8.95 -7.79 4.52
CA ILE A 10 8.86 -8.30 3.15
C ILE A 10 7.99 -9.56 3.13
N TYR A 11 8.29 -10.53 3.99
CA TYR A 11 7.53 -11.78 4.06
C TYR A 11 6.06 -11.52 4.39
N LEU A 12 5.79 -10.68 5.39
CA LEU A 12 4.43 -10.33 5.82
C LEU A 12 3.65 -9.64 4.69
N LEU A 13 4.23 -8.63 4.05
CA LEU A 13 3.62 -7.95 2.90
C LEU A 13 3.24 -8.96 1.81
N HIS A 14 4.19 -9.81 1.40
CA HIS A 14 3.96 -10.83 0.39
C HIS A 14 2.87 -11.83 0.79
N GLN A 15 2.87 -12.29 2.05
CA GLN A 15 1.85 -13.21 2.55
C GLN A 15 0.45 -12.59 2.50
N LEU A 16 0.29 -11.37 3.03
CA LEU A 16 -1.00 -10.67 3.09
C LEU A 16 -1.53 -10.34 1.70
N VAL A 17 -0.68 -9.96 0.76
CA VAL A 17 -1.10 -9.63 -0.60
C VAL A 17 -1.57 -10.87 -1.36
N ILE A 18 -0.89 -12.01 -1.19
CA ILE A 18 -1.14 -13.23 -1.98
C ILE A 18 -2.26 -14.09 -1.39
N TYR A 19 -2.25 -14.31 -0.07
CA TYR A 19 -3.09 -15.35 0.55
C TYR A 19 -4.33 -14.80 1.24
N GLU A 20 -4.37 -13.50 1.52
CA GLU A 20 -5.50 -12.90 2.21
C GLU A 20 -6.38 -12.07 1.28
N THR A 21 -7.64 -11.93 1.70
CA THR A 21 -8.65 -11.12 1.01
C THR A 21 -8.98 -9.91 1.86
N SER A 22 -9.08 -8.74 1.23
CA SER A 22 -9.50 -7.52 1.90
C SER A 22 -10.98 -7.27 1.65
N ALA A 23 -11.75 -6.99 2.69
CA ALA A 23 -13.13 -6.54 2.55
C ALA A 23 -13.23 -5.17 1.84
N SER A 24 -12.12 -4.44 1.73
CA SER A 24 -12.05 -3.09 1.19
C SER A 24 -11.45 -3.01 -0.22
N GLU A 25 -11.31 -4.13 -0.94
CA GLU A 25 -10.69 -4.14 -2.28
C GLU A 25 -11.32 -3.13 -3.25
N LEU A 26 -12.66 -3.02 -3.25
CA LEU A 26 -13.36 -2.10 -4.14
C LEU A 26 -13.08 -0.63 -3.79
N ASP A 27 -12.97 -0.31 -2.50
CA ASP A 27 -12.67 1.04 -2.03
C ASP A 27 -11.23 1.43 -2.38
N ILE A 28 -10.29 0.50 -2.16
CA ILE A 28 -8.88 0.66 -2.51
C ILE A 28 -8.72 0.91 -4.01
N ILE A 29 -9.30 0.06 -4.87
CA ILE A 29 -9.21 0.20 -6.34
C ILE A 29 -9.73 1.56 -6.81
N ARG A 30 -10.84 1.99 -6.22
CA ARG A 30 -11.47 3.27 -6.55
C ARG A 30 -10.60 4.46 -6.15
N ASP A 31 -9.92 4.41 -5.00
CA ASP A 31 -9.04 5.50 -4.54
C ASP A 31 -7.68 5.51 -5.25
N ILE A 32 -7.15 4.36 -5.67
CA ILE A 32 -5.92 4.29 -6.49
C ILE A 32 -6.06 5.12 -7.76
N SER A 33 -7.20 4.99 -8.45
CA SER A 33 -7.45 5.74 -9.70
C SER A 33 -7.48 7.26 -9.52
N ARG A 34 -7.63 7.73 -8.28
CA ARG A 34 -7.75 9.15 -7.90
C ARG A 34 -6.51 9.66 -7.16
N THR A 35 -5.56 8.79 -6.83
CA THR A 35 -4.34 9.12 -6.09
C THR A 35 -3.24 9.55 -7.06
N PHE A 36 -2.86 10.84 -7.01
CA PHE A 36 -1.83 11.44 -7.85
C PHE A 36 -1.92 11.08 -9.36
N PRO A 37 -3.10 11.25 -10.01
CA PRO A 37 -3.35 10.70 -11.35
C PRO A 37 -2.45 11.27 -12.45
N SER A 38 -1.88 12.46 -12.25
CA SER A 38 -0.96 13.11 -13.19
C SER A 38 0.52 12.87 -12.87
N HIS A 39 0.84 12.18 -11.78
CA HIS A 39 2.22 11.91 -11.40
C HIS A 39 2.79 10.75 -12.21
N VAL A 40 4.02 10.90 -12.71
CA VAL A 40 4.63 9.93 -13.66
C VAL A 40 4.66 8.49 -13.15
N PHE A 41 4.73 8.31 -11.84
CA PHE A 41 4.73 7.01 -11.17
C PHE A 41 3.34 6.35 -11.11
N PHE A 42 2.26 7.13 -11.02
CA PHE A 42 0.89 6.63 -10.83
C PHE A 42 -0.02 6.83 -12.06
N GLN A 43 0.42 7.59 -13.07
CA GLN A 43 -0.37 7.93 -14.27
C GLN A 43 -0.74 6.73 -15.13
N GLN A 44 0.08 5.68 -15.13
CA GLN A 44 -0.20 4.48 -15.92
C GLN A 44 -1.26 3.64 -15.21
N ARG A 45 -2.44 3.53 -15.82
CA ARG A 45 -3.52 2.68 -15.34
C ARG A 45 -3.04 1.22 -15.28
N HIS A 46 -3.21 0.58 -14.12
CA HIS A 46 -2.72 -0.79 -13.84
C HIS A 46 -1.19 -0.96 -13.98
N GLY A 47 -0.45 0.15 -14.04
CA GLY A 47 1.00 0.19 -14.05
C GLY A 47 1.62 -0.18 -12.70
N PRO A 48 2.96 -0.25 -12.63
CA PRO A 48 3.68 -0.70 -11.44
C PRO A 48 3.38 0.16 -10.21
N GLY A 49 3.35 1.50 -10.33
CA GLY A 49 3.07 2.36 -9.17
C GLY A 49 1.67 2.20 -8.60
N GLN A 50 0.64 2.02 -9.45
CA GLN A 50 -0.72 1.71 -8.99
C GLN A 50 -0.81 0.33 -8.34
N ARG A 51 -0.01 -0.63 -8.80
CA ARG A 51 0.06 -1.97 -8.21
C ARG A 51 0.75 -1.97 -6.86
N SER A 52 1.87 -1.25 -6.70
CA SER A 52 2.51 -1.09 -5.40
C SER A 52 1.61 -0.35 -4.41
N LEU A 53 0.88 0.67 -4.87
CA LEU A 53 -0.12 1.34 -4.04
C LEU A 53 -1.23 0.40 -3.59
N TYR A 54 -1.73 -0.45 -4.50
CA TYR A 54 -2.70 -1.49 -4.18
C TYR A 54 -2.17 -2.46 -3.13
N ASN A 55 -0.97 -2.98 -3.32
CA ASN A 55 -0.40 -3.98 -2.43
C ASN A 55 -0.22 -3.45 -1.01
N VAL A 56 0.32 -2.24 -0.83
CA VAL A 56 0.50 -1.63 0.49
C VAL A 56 -0.84 -1.44 1.18
N LEU A 57 -1.83 -0.86 0.49
CA LEU A 57 -3.16 -0.60 1.06
C LEU A 57 -3.92 -1.88 1.37
N LYS A 58 -3.84 -2.88 0.48
CA LYS A 58 -4.44 -4.20 0.70
C LYS A 58 -3.81 -4.85 1.91
N ALA A 59 -2.48 -4.94 1.96
CA ALA A 59 -1.77 -5.57 3.06
C ALA A 59 -2.10 -4.91 4.39
N TYR A 60 -2.10 -3.58 4.46
CA TYR A 60 -2.49 -2.87 5.67
C TYR A 60 -3.93 -3.15 6.09
N SER A 61 -4.88 -3.09 5.15
CA SER A 61 -6.30 -3.34 5.46
C SER A 61 -6.59 -4.76 5.97
N VAL A 62 -5.73 -5.72 5.63
CA VAL A 62 -5.82 -7.10 6.12
C VAL A 62 -5.07 -7.27 7.43
N TYR A 63 -3.94 -6.58 7.60
CA TYR A 63 -3.14 -6.60 8.81
C TYR A 63 -3.92 -6.04 10.00
N ASP A 64 -4.48 -4.84 9.85
CA ASP A 64 -5.36 -4.23 10.83
C ASP A 64 -6.79 -4.28 10.30
N ARG A 65 -7.51 -5.37 10.62
CA ARG A 65 -8.90 -5.55 10.19
C ARG A 65 -9.89 -4.70 10.97
N ASP A 66 -9.51 -4.21 12.14
CA ASP A 66 -10.37 -3.39 12.99
C ASP A 66 -10.51 -1.98 12.38
N VAL A 67 -9.39 -1.43 11.87
CA VAL A 67 -9.39 -0.19 11.10
C VAL A 67 -9.74 -0.43 9.64
N GLY A 68 -9.15 -1.46 9.04
CA GLY A 68 -9.25 -1.78 7.63
C GLY A 68 -8.68 -0.67 6.73
N TYR A 69 -9.34 -0.44 5.60
CA TYR A 69 -9.04 0.70 4.74
C TYR A 69 -10.03 1.84 4.97
N VAL A 70 -9.49 3.03 5.20
CA VAL A 70 -10.26 4.28 5.29
C VAL A 70 -9.98 5.17 4.08
N GLN A 71 -11.02 5.80 3.55
CA GLN A 71 -10.92 6.68 2.39
C GLN A 71 -9.86 7.77 2.60
N GLY A 72 -9.00 7.97 1.60
CA GLY A 72 -7.92 8.95 1.64
C GLY A 72 -6.57 8.41 2.11
N MET A 73 -6.50 7.21 2.71
CA MET A 73 -5.23 6.54 3.02
C MET A 73 -4.36 6.32 1.78
N GLY A 74 -4.98 6.24 0.59
CA GLY A 74 -4.27 6.16 -0.68
C GLY A 74 -3.29 7.32 -0.91
N PHE A 75 -3.60 8.54 -0.49
CA PHE A 75 -2.68 9.67 -0.65
C PHE A 75 -1.45 9.56 0.25
N LEU A 76 -1.62 9.09 1.49
CA LEU A 76 -0.51 8.87 2.41
C LEU A 76 0.40 7.75 1.91
N ALA A 77 -0.18 6.60 1.51
CA ALA A 77 0.59 5.47 0.98
C ALA A 77 1.27 5.85 -0.33
N GLY A 78 0.57 6.59 -1.20
CA GLY A 78 1.11 7.11 -2.44
C GLY A 78 2.28 8.06 -2.20
N LEU A 79 2.20 8.93 -1.19
CA LEU A 79 3.29 9.84 -0.84
C LEU A 79 4.52 9.06 -0.36
N LEU A 80 4.35 8.06 0.52
CA LEU A 80 5.45 7.21 0.98
C LEU A 80 6.14 6.51 -0.20
N LEU A 81 5.36 5.90 -1.10
CA LEU A 81 5.87 5.21 -2.30
C LEU A 81 6.64 6.10 -3.29
N LEU A 82 6.53 7.43 -3.19
CA LEU A 82 7.37 8.35 -3.97
C LEU A 82 8.81 8.46 -3.42
N TYR A 83 9.03 8.10 -2.16
CA TYR A 83 10.31 8.27 -1.47
C TYR A 83 10.94 6.97 -0.98
N MET A 84 10.20 5.87 -0.90
CA MET A 84 10.68 4.58 -0.41
C MET A 84 10.06 3.40 -1.16
N SER A 85 10.57 2.19 -0.90
CA SER A 85 10.07 0.96 -1.51
C SER A 85 8.69 0.57 -0.97
N GLU A 86 8.08 -0.45 -1.57
CA GLU A 86 6.77 -0.98 -1.15
C GLU A 86 6.80 -1.53 0.28
N GLU A 87 7.89 -2.22 0.62
CA GLU A 87 8.14 -2.85 1.90
C GLU A 87 8.39 -1.80 2.99
N ASP A 88 9.20 -0.78 2.68
CA ASP A 88 9.45 0.34 3.59
C ASP A 88 8.17 1.15 3.82
N ALA A 89 7.41 1.41 2.75
CA ALA A 89 6.14 2.13 2.85
C ALA A 89 5.17 1.38 3.75
N PHE A 90 4.99 0.07 3.54
CA PHE A 90 4.18 -0.78 4.42
C PHE A 90 4.72 -0.79 5.86
N GLY A 91 6.03 -0.89 6.04
CA GLY A 91 6.69 -0.83 7.35
C GLY A 91 6.37 0.46 8.12
N CYS A 92 6.30 1.61 7.45
CA CYS A 92 5.86 2.85 8.10
C CYS A 92 4.44 2.75 8.68
N TRP A 93 3.52 2.04 8.02
CA TRP A 93 2.16 1.84 8.54
C TRP A 93 2.11 0.85 9.72
N LEU A 94 3.03 -0.13 9.78
CA LEU A 94 3.11 -1.09 10.89
C LEU A 94 3.66 -0.49 12.18
N HIS A 95 4.49 0.55 12.06
CA HIS A 95 5.21 1.16 13.18
C HIS A 95 4.62 2.51 13.64
N CYS A 96 3.49 2.92 13.07
CA CYS A 96 2.70 4.07 13.53
C CYS A 96 1.58 3.61 14.48
#